data_AF-A0A139RM99-F1
#
_entry.id   AF-A0A139RM99-F1
#
_cell.length_a   1.000
_cell.length_b   1.000
_cell.length_c   1.000
_cell.angle_alpha   90.00
_cell.angle_beta   90.00
_cell.angle_gamma   90.00
#
_symmetry.space_group_name_H-M   'P 1'
#
loop_
_entity.id
_entity.type
_entity.pdbx_description
1 polymer ?
#
loop_
_entity_poly.entity_id
_entity_poly.type
_entity_poly.pdbx_seq_one_letter_code
_entity_poly.pdbx_strand_id
1 'polypeptide(L)'
;MENPQIAKRIVEKGILAAKARVAAKRAREVTRKKSGLEISNLPGKLADCSSNNPAETELFIVEGDSAGGSAKSGRNREFQAILPIRGKILNVEKASMDKILANEEIRSLFTAMGTGFGAEFDVSKARYQKLVLMTDADVDGAHIRTLLLTLIYRYMKPILEAGYVYIAQPPIYGVKVGSEIKEYIQPGADQEIKLQEALARHSEGRSKPTIQRYKGLGEMDDHQLWETTMDPEHRLMARVSVDDAAEADKIFDMLMGDRVEPRREFIEENAVYSTLDV
;
A
#
# COMPACT_ATOMS: atom_id res chain seq x y z
N MET A 1 26.84 -19.77 33.97
CA MET A 1 26.55 -19.28 32.60
C MET A 1 27.16 -17.90 32.47
N GLU A 2 28.10 -17.72 31.55
CA GLU A 2 28.92 -16.50 31.47
C GLU A 2 28.16 -15.27 31.00
N ASN A 3 27.03 -15.42 30.27
CA ASN A 3 26.25 -14.30 29.75
C ASN A 3 24.72 -14.53 29.87
N PRO A 4 24.15 -14.50 31.09
CA PRO A 4 22.75 -14.87 31.33
C PRO A 4 21.74 -13.90 30.69
N GLN A 5 22.08 -12.60 30.59
CA GLN A 5 21.20 -11.61 29.96
C GLN A 5 21.10 -11.79 28.43
N ILE A 6 22.23 -12.11 27.78
CA ILE A 6 22.27 -12.37 26.33
C ILE A 6 21.53 -13.68 26.03
N ALA A 7 21.78 -14.73 26.82
CA ALA A 7 21.08 -16.00 26.70
C ALA A 7 19.56 -15.82 26.82
N LYS A 8 19.10 -15.01 27.78
CA LYS A 8 17.68 -14.69 27.96
C LYS A 8 17.08 -14.03 26.72
N ARG A 9 17.75 -13.03 26.14
CA ARG A 9 17.30 -12.36 24.89
C ARG A 9 17.21 -13.32 23.70
N ILE A 10 18.19 -14.21 23.55
CA ILE A 10 18.18 -15.22 22.47
C ILE A 10 17.00 -16.18 22.66
N VAL A 11 16.79 -16.67 23.88
CA VAL A 11 15.68 -17.57 24.22
C VAL A 11 14.34 -16.87 24.01
N GLU A 12 14.19 -15.61 24.42
CA GLU A 12 12.98 -14.80 24.19
C GLU A 12 12.68 -14.64 22.69
N LYS A 13 13.70 -14.40 21.86
CA LYS A 13 13.54 -14.33 20.40
C LYS A 13 13.10 -15.67 19.81
N GLY A 14 13.66 -16.78 20.31
CA GLY A 14 13.24 -18.14 19.94
C GLY A 14 11.79 -18.45 20.35
N ILE A 15 11.39 -18.06 21.55
CA ILE A 15 10.01 -18.20 22.05
C ILE A 15 9.04 -17.35 21.23
N LEU A 16 9.41 -16.11 20.88
CA LEU A 16 8.61 -15.24 20.03
C LEU A 16 8.36 -15.89 18.65
N ALA A 17 9.42 -16.42 18.03
CA ALA A 17 9.31 -17.13 16.75
C ALA A 17 8.44 -18.39 16.87
N ALA A 18 8.58 -19.16 17.96
CA ALA A 18 7.75 -20.33 18.22
C ALA A 18 6.27 -19.97 18.41
N LYS A 19 5.97 -18.90 19.17
CA LYS A 19 4.61 -18.39 19.35
C LYS A 19 4.00 -17.92 18.02
N ALA A 20 4.76 -17.16 17.23
CA ALA A 20 4.33 -16.73 15.89
C ALA A 20 3.95 -17.92 15.01
N ARG A 21 4.75 -18.99 15.03
CA ARG A 21 4.48 -20.24 14.29
C ARG A 21 3.20 -20.94 14.78
N VAL A 22 3.02 -21.09 16.09
CA VAL A 22 1.81 -21.73 16.65
C VAL A 22 0.56 -20.92 16.34
N ALA A 23 0.64 -19.59 16.43
CA ALA A 23 -0.48 -18.70 16.14
C ALA A 23 -0.83 -18.68 14.64
N ALA A 24 0.16 -18.69 13.74
CA ALA A 24 -0.06 -18.87 12.31
C ALA A 24 -0.74 -20.22 11.99
N LYS A 25 -0.29 -21.31 12.65
CA LYS A 25 -0.91 -22.64 12.52
C LYS A 25 -2.37 -22.65 12.99
N ARG A 26 -2.67 -22.00 14.13
CA ARG A 26 -4.05 -21.88 14.66
C ARG A 26 -4.95 -21.05 13.74
N ALA A 27 -4.47 -19.92 13.24
CA ALA A 27 -5.19 -19.09 12.28
C ALA A 27 -5.59 -19.92 11.03
N ARG A 28 -4.66 -20.76 10.55
CA ARG A 28 -4.89 -21.66 9.43
C ARG A 28 -5.90 -22.77 9.72
N GLU A 29 -5.84 -23.39 10.90
CA GLU A 29 -6.82 -24.41 11.31
C GLU A 29 -8.24 -23.84 11.44
N VAL A 30 -8.37 -22.60 11.92
CA VAL A 30 -9.67 -21.91 11.98
C VAL A 30 -10.23 -21.63 10.59
N THR A 31 -9.38 -21.21 9.64
CA THR A 31 -9.80 -21.04 8.24
C THR A 31 -10.14 -22.38 7.56
N ARG A 32 -9.41 -23.45 7.89
CA ARG A 32 -9.58 -24.78 7.28
C ARG A 32 -10.79 -25.55 7.83
N LYS A 33 -11.14 -25.38 9.11
CA LYS A 33 -12.33 -26.03 9.72
C LYS A 33 -13.67 -25.48 9.22
N LYS A 34 -13.69 -24.29 8.59
CA LYS A 34 -14.88 -23.74 7.92
C LYS A 34 -15.06 -24.26 6.48
N SER A 35 -14.11 -25.06 5.96
CA SER A 35 -14.05 -25.55 4.58
C SER A 35 -14.76 -26.90 4.42
N GLY A 36 -16.09 -26.87 4.33
CA GLY A 36 -16.85 -27.92 3.67
C GLY A 36 -17.23 -27.41 2.28
N LEU A 37 -16.68 -28.03 1.23
CA LEU A 37 -16.78 -27.67 -0.20
C LEU A 37 -15.83 -26.56 -0.68
N GLU A 38 -15.22 -26.81 -1.84
CA GLU A 38 -14.18 -26.02 -2.49
C GLU A 38 -14.67 -24.61 -2.88
N ILE A 39 -14.56 -23.69 -1.92
CA ILE A 39 -14.57 -22.24 -2.16
C ILE A 39 -13.15 -21.79 -1.87
N SER A 40 -12.50 -21.12 -2.82
CA SER A 40 -11.17 -20.52 -2.61
C SER A 40 -11.16 -19.79 -1.26
N ASN A 41 -10.20 -20.08 -0.38
CA ASN A 41 -10.07 -19.50 0.98
C ASN A 41 -9.71 -18.00 0.97
N LEU A 42 -10.14 -17.26 -0.05
CA LEU A 42 -9.84 -15.86 -0.25
C LEU A 42 -10.69 -14.98 0.67
N PRO A 43 -10.19 -13.81 1.06
CA PRO A 43 -10.97 -12.87 1.86
C PRO A 43 -12.25 -12.47 1.13
N GLY A 44 -13.40 -12.44 1.82
CA GLY A 44 -14.67 -12.06 1.19
C GLY A 44 -14.72 -10.62 0.64
N LYS A 45 -13.78 -9.77 1.06
CA LYS A 45 -13.60 -8.40 0.55
C LYS A 45 -12.68 -8.30 -0.67
N LEU A 46 -11.92 -9.35 -1.00
CA LEU A 46 -11.05 -9.37 -2.17
C LEU A 46 -11.92 -9.50 -3.43
N ALA A 47 -11.77 -8.55 -4.34
CA ALA A 47 -12.28 -8.68 -5.70
C ALA A 47 -11.15 -9.23 -6.58
N ASP A 48 -11.12 -10.55 -6.74
CA ASP A 48 -10.03 -11.24 -7.44
C ASP A 48 -10.03 -11.03 -8.97
N CYS A 49 -8.93 -11.35 -9.63
CA CYS A 49 -8.81 -11.41 -11.08
C CYS A 49 -9.06 -12.82 -11.63
N SER A 50 -9.34 -12.95 -12.93
CA SER A 50 -9.57 -14.27 -13.55
C SER A 50 -8.30 -15.01 -13.94
N SER A 51 -7.18 -14.30 -14.15
CA SER A 51 -5.89 -14.91 -14.44
C SER A 51 -5.30 -15.58 -13.20
N ASN A 52 -4.61 -16.69 -13.45
CA ASN A 52 -3.86 -17.43 -12.44
C ASN A 52 -2.34 -17.30 -12.62
N ASN A 53 -1.85 -16.50 -13.58
CA ASN A 53 -0.43 -16.30 -13.83
C ASN A 53 0.11 -15.17 -12.91
N PRO A 54 0.92 -15.48 -11.88
CA PRO A 54 1.35 -14.46 -10.92
C PRO A 54 2.18 -13.33 -11.54
N ALA A 55 2.82 -13.58 -12.69
CA ALA A 55 3.69 -12.61 -13.35
C ALA A 55 2.94 -11.50 -14.08
N GLU A 56 1.67 -11.72 -14.46
CA GLU A 56 0.82 -10.70 -15.08
C GLU A 56 -0.19 -10.10 -14.10
N THR A 57 -0.51 -10.82 -13.02
CA THR A 57 -1.55 -10.39 -12.08
C THR A 57 -1.04 -9.33 -11.10
N GLU A 58 -1.95 -8.41 -10.80
CA GLU A 58 -1.70 -7.22 -9.99
C GLU A 58 -2.70 -7.19 -8.84
N LEU A 59 -2.24 -6.87 -7.63
CA LEU A 59 -3.09 -6.65 -6.46
C LEU A 59 -3.01 -5.19 -6.04
N PHE A 60 -4.13 -4.48 -6.14
CA PHE A 60 -4.26 -3.11 -5.65
C PHE A 60 -4.81 -3.12 -4.23
N ILE A 61 -4.03 -2.56 -3.30
CA ILE A 61 -4.49 -2.21 -1.97
C ILE A 61 -5.06 -0.80 -2.02
N VAL A 62 -6.34 -0.67 -1.67
CA VAL A 62 -7.07 0.60 -1.73
C VAL A 62 -7.65 0.99 -0.38
N GLU A 63 -7.69 2.29 -0.12
CA GLU A 63 -8.27 2.84 1.10
C GLU A 63 -9.80 2.94 1.02
N GLY A 64 -10.49 2.22 1.91
CA GLY A 64 -11.93 2.29 2.07
C GLY A 64 -12.75 1.63 0.96
N ASP A 65 -14.06 1.53 1.21
CA ASP A 65 -15.00 0.94 0.25
C ASP A 65 -15.33 1.89 -0.91
N SER A 66 -15.11 3.21 -0.75
CA SER A 66 -15.39 4.22 -1.78
C SER A 66 -14.43 4.05 -2.96
N ALA A 67 -13.13 4.27 -2.75
CA ALA A 67 -12.11 4.02 -3.76
C ALA A 67 -12.09 2.53 -4.17
N GLY A 68 -12.40 1.62 -3.24
CA GLY A 68 -12.56 0.20 -3.54
C GLY A 68 -13.70 -0.12 -4.51
N GLY A 69 -14.81 0.61 -4.46
CA GLY A 69 -15.93 0.50 -5.40
C GLY A 69 -15.52 0.92 -6.80
N SER A 70 -14.93 2.11 -6.94
CA SER A 70 -14.48 2.63 -8.24
C SER A 70 -13.35 1.79 -8.85
N ALA A 71 -12.36 1.40 -8.04
CA ALA A 71 -11.31 0.49 -8.50
C ALA A 71 -11.86 -0.88 -8.89
N LYS A 72 -12.88 -1.39 -8.18
CA LYS A 72 -13.51 -2.67 -8.52
C LYS A 72 -14.21 -2.61 -9.88
N SER A 73 -14.88 -1.51 -10.18
CA SER A 73 -15.64 -1.31 -11.42
C SER A 73 -14.76 -0.92 -12.61
N GLY A 74 -13.74 -0.09 -12.40
CA GLY A 74 -12.86 0.43 -13.46
C GLY A 74 -11.69 -0.48 -13.85
N ARG A 75 -11.36 -1.50 -13.06
CA ARG A 75 -10.21 -2.37 -13.35
C ARG A 75 -10.41 -3.27 -14.56
N ASN A 76 -9.30 -3.71 -15.13
CA ASN A 76 -9.32 -4.92 -15.95
C ASN A 76 -9.35 -6.17 -15.05
N ARG A 77 -10.53 -6.79 -14.94
CA ARG A 77 -10.77 -8.00 -14.13
C ARG A 77 -9.97 -9.23 -14.56
N GLU A 78 -9.34 -9.19 -15.73
CA GLU A 78 -8.53 -10.29 -16.21
C GLU A 78 -7.27 -10.47 -15.37
N PHE A 79 -6.57 -9.37 -15.09
CA PHE A 79 -5.27 -9.41 -14.40
C PHE A 79 -5.21 -8.55 -13.13
N GLN A 80 -6.18 -7.66 -12.87
CA GLN A 80 -6.16 -6.81 -11.68
C GLN A 80 -7.14 -7.29 -10.61
N ALA A 81 -6.65 -7.41 -9.39
CA ALA A 81 -7.41 -7.72 -8.19
C ALA A 81 -7.40 -6.52 -7.23
N ILE A 82 -8.48 -6.32 -6.48
CA ILE A 82 -8.64 -5.20 -5.55
C ILE A 82 -8.87 -5.72 -4.14
N LEU A 83 -8.05 -5.27 -3.20
CA LEU A 83 -8.20 -5.53 -1.77
C LEU A 83 -8.44 -4.21 -1.02
N PRO A 84 -9.71 -3.89 -0.71
CA PRO A 84 -10.03 -2.75 0.14
C PRO A 84 -9.53 -2.96 1.57
N ILE A 85 -8.92 -1.93 2.13
CA ILE A 85 -8.53 -1.87 3.53
C ILE A 85 -9.37 -0.83 4.24
N ARG A 86 -9.90 -1.17 5.41
CA ARG A 86 -10.76 -0.28 6.19
C ARG A 86 -10.01 0.28 7.39
N GLY A 87 -10.05 1.60 7.51
CA GLY A 87 -9.42 2.33 8.60
C GLY A 87 -7.89 2.24 8.59
N LYS A 88 -7.27 2.67 9.68
CA LYS A 88 -5.81 2.68 9.84
C LYS A 88 -5.33 1.28 10.18
N ILE A 89 -4.33 0.80 9.42
CA ILE A 89 -3.69 -0.48 9.69
C ILE A 89 -2.99 -0.43 11.05
N LEU A 90 -2.97 -1.56 11.75
CA LEU A 90 -2.24 -1.69 13.00
C LEU A 90 -0.75 -1.42 12.79
N ASN A 91 -0.18 -0.46 13.52
CA ASN A 91 1.26 -0.27 13.53
C ASN A 91 1.94 -1.50 14.16
N VAL A 92 2.63 -2.27 13.33
CA VAL A 92 3.23 -3.54 13.72
C VAL A 92 4.47 -3.41 14.59
N GLU A 93 5.15 -2.25 14.59
CA GLU A 93 6.33 -2.00 15.42
C GLU A 93 5.98 -1.93 16.91
N LYS A 94 4.79 -1.42 17.21
CA LYS A 94 4.28 -1.26 18.59
C LYS A 94 3.38 -2.42 19.00
N ALA A 95 3.11 -3.36 18.09
CA ALA A 95 2.15 -4.42 18.30
C ALA A 95 2.82 -5.76 18.60
N SER A 96 2.31 -6.46 19.62
CA SER A 96 2.66 -7.86 19.85
C SER A 96 2.21 -8.72 18.67
N MET A 97 2.97 -9.79 18.39
CA MET A 97 2.65 -10.78 17.36
C MET A 97 1.21 -11.29 17.40
N ASP A 98 0.66 -11.54 18.61
CA ASP A 98 -0.71 -12.03 18.77
C ASP A 98 -1.75 -11.03 18.25
N LYS A 99 -1.52 -9.72 18.43
CA LYS A 99 -2.39 -8.66 17.90
C LYS A 99 -2.29 -8.55 16.38
N ILE A 100 -1.08 -8.69 15.84
CA ILE A 100 -0.84 -8.67 14.39
C ILE A 100 -1.59 -9.83 13.73
N LEU A 101 -1.46 -11.03 14.29
CA LEU A 101 -2.14 -12.22 13.78
C LEU A 101 -3.65 -12.24 14.05
N ALA A 102 -4.13 -11.47 15.03
CA ALA A 102 -5.57 -11.29 15.27
C ALA A 102 -6.19 -10.29 14.29
N ASN A 103 -5.43 -9.30 13.82
CA ASN A 103 -5.93 -8.25 12.95
C ASN A 103 -6.42 -8.80 11.60
N GLU A 104 -7.68 -8.50 11.27
CA GLU A 104 -8.34 -9.02 10.07
C GLU A 104 -7.78 -8.43 8.78
N GLU A 105 -7.40 -7.15 8.78
CA GLU A 105 -6.83 -6.46 7.62
C GLU A 105 -5.49 -7.09 7.23
N ILE A 106 -4.60 -7.27 8.20
CA ILE A 106 -3.31 -7.95 7.99
C ILE A 106 -3.53 -9.39 7.52
N ARG A 107 -4.41 -10.15 8.20
CA ARG A 107 -4.72 -11.53 7.81
C ARG A 107 -5.24 -11.60 6.37
N SER A 108 -6.11 -10.67 5.98
CA SER A 108 -6.69 -10.62 4.65
C SER A 108 -5.63 -10.38 3.57
N LEU A 109 -4.66 -9.51 3.84
CA LEU A 109 -3.54 -9.26 2.93
C LEU A 109 -2.67 -10.50 2.74
N PHE A 110 -2.24 -11.15 3.83
CA PHE A 110 -1.47 -12.40 3.74
C PHE A 110 -2.23 -13.52 3.03
N THR A 111 -3.54 -13.61 3.28
CA THR A 111 -4.40 -14.61 2.62
C THR A 111 -4.54 -14.31 1.13
N ALA A 112 -4.73 -13.05 0.74
CA ALA A 112 -4.80 -12.64 -0.67
C ALA A 112 -3.48 -12.95 -1.40
N MET A 113 -2.34 -12.59 -0.79
CA MET A 113 -1.02 -12.81 -1.37
C MET A 113 -0.63 -14.29 -1.47
N GLY A 114 -1.14 -15.15 -0.58
CA GLY A 114 -0.87 -16.59 -0.60
C GLY A 114 0.55 -17.00 -0.18
N THR A 115 1.37 -16.06 0.29
CA THR A 115 2.78 -16.27 0.63
C THR A 115 2.99 -16.99 1.97
N GLY A 116 1.97 -17.08 2.82
CA GLY A 116 2.14 -17.55 4.20
C GLY A 116 2.74 -16.48 5.12
N PHE A 117 3.00 -16.84 6.39
CA PHE A 117 3.46 -15.89 7.43
C PHE A 117 4.66 -16.44 8.19
N GLY A 118 5.64 -15.57 8.49
CA GLY A 118 6.80 -15.89 9.32
C GLY A 118 7.64 -17.04 8.74
N ALA A 119 7.80 -18.14 9.50
CA ALA A 119 8.62 -19.27 9.07
C ALA A 119 8.03 -20.07 7.89
N GLU A 120 6.74 -19.89 7.59
CA GLU A 120 6.08 -20.50 6.42
C GLU A 120 6.05 -19.55 5.21
N PHE A 121 6.69 -18.38 5.33
CA PHE A 121 6.70 -17.39 4.26
C PHE A 121 7.49 -17.90 3.06
N ASP A 122 6.83 -17.92 1.91
CA ASP A 122 7.39 -18.34 0.63
C ASP A 122 6.97 -17.37 -0.48
N VAL A 123 7.96 -16.63 -0.99
CA VAL A 123 7.76 -15.64 -2.06
C VAL A 123 7.38 -16.29 -3.39
N SER A 124 7.79 -17.54 -3.65
CA SER A 124 7.46 -18.21 -4.92
C SER A 124 5.99 -18.62 -4.99
N LYS A 125 5.27 -18.61 -3.86
CA LYS A 125 3.83 -18.86 -3.79
C LYS A 125 2.99 -17.58 -3.89
N ALA A 126 3.63 -16.42 -4.07
CA ALA A 126 2.92 -15.17 -4.26
C ALA A 126 1.94 -15.28 -5.45
N ARG A 127 0.68 -14.96 -5.20
CA ARG A 127 -0.39 -14.97 -6.22
C ARG A 127 -0.33 -13.79 -7.17
N TYR A 128 0.34 -12.71 -6.77
CA TYR A 128 0.51 -11.47 -7.51
C TYR A 128 1.96 -11.03 -7.39
N GLN A 129 2.65 -10.82 -8.52
CA GLN A 129 4.01 -10.27 -8.56
C GLN A 129 4.02 -8.74 -8.66
N LYS A 130 2.85 -8.11 -8.72
CA LYS A 130 2.72 -6.66 -8.57
C LYS A 130 1.70 -6.31 -7.48
N LEU A 131 2.20 -5.94 -6.31
CA LEU A 131 1.44 -5.39 -5.20
C LEU A 131 1.49 -3.86 -5.27
N VAL A 132 0.37 -3.24 -5.64
CA VAL A 132 0.25 -1.79 -5.81
C VAL A 132 -0.43 -1.18 -4.58
N LEU A 133 0.26 -0.26 -3.90
CA LEU A 133 -0.30 0.55 -2.82
C LEU A 133 -0.95 1.78 -3.45
N MET A 134 -2.28 1.83 -3.46
CA MET A 134 -3.08 2.90 -4.05
C MET A 134 -3.86 3.60 -2.94
N THR A 135 -3.15 4.47 -2.22
CA THR A 135 -3.66 5.29 -1.11
C THR A 135 -3.92 6.73 -1.57
N ASP A 136 -4.79 7.44 -0.86
CA ASP A 136 -5.11 8.84 -1.17
C ASP A 136 -3.89 9.78 -1.04
N ALA A 137 -3.93 10.91 -1.76
CA ALA A 137 -2.88 11.92 -1.78
C ALA A 137 -3.03 12.95 -0.64
N ASP A 138 -3.58 12.52 0.49
CA ASP A 138 -3.76 13.32 1.69
C ASP A 138 -2.92 12.79 2.87
N VAL A 139 -3.13 13.39 4.05
CA VAL A 139 -2.37 13.05 5.25
C VAL A 139 -2.71 11.66 5.80
N ASP A 140 -3.94 11.19 5.59
CA ASP A 140 -4.40 9.89 6.08
C ASP A 140 -3.92 8.77 5.15
N GLY A 141 -3.99 8.97 3.83
CA GLY A 141 -3.41 8.07 2.83
C GLY A 141 -1.90 7.94 2.98
N ALA A 142 -1.17 9.04 3.23
CA ALA A 142 0.27 8.98 3.53
C ALA A 142 0.57 8.18 4.81
N HIS A 143 -0.29 8.29 5.83
CA HIS A 143 -0.16 7.51 7.06
C HIS A 143 -0.43 6.01 6.82
N ILE A 144 -1.49 5.65 6.09
CA ILE A 144 -1.79 4.26 5.72
C ILE A 144 -0.67 3.67 4.88
N ARG A 145 -0.14 4.42 3.92
CA ARG A 145 1.03 4.02 3.13
C ARG A 145 2.24 3.71 4.02
N THR A 146 2.51 4.56 5.01
CA THR A 146 3.61 4.33 5.97
C THR A 146 3.39 3.04 6.78
N LEU A 147 2.16 2.79 7.24
CA LEU A 147 1.81 1.58 7.97
C LEU A 147 1.94 0.32 7.10
N LEU A 148 1.49 0.38 5.84
CA LEU A 148 1.63 -0.69 4.86
C LEU A 148 3.10 -1.00 4.58
N LEU A 149 3.91 0.02 4.32
CA LEU A 149 5.35 -0.15 4.08
C LEU A 149 6.04 -0.77 5.30
N THR A 150 5.67 -0.35 6.52
CA THR A 150 6.19 -0.94 7.76
C THR A 150 5.82 -2.42 7.87
N LEU A 151 4.55 -2.77 7.61
CA LEU A 151 4.09 -4.17 7.61
C LEU A 151 4.85 -5.02 6.59
N ILE A 152 4.96 -4.53 5.36
CA ILE A 152 5.62 -5.22 4.25
C ILE A 152 7.10 -5.40 4.57
N TYR A 153 7.78 -4.35 5.02
CA TYR A 153 9.20 -4.41 5.35
C TYR A 153 9.49 -5.38 6.51
N ARG A 154 8.66 -5.38 7.56
CA ARG A 154 8.88 -6.24 8.74
C ARG A 154 8.45 -7.70 8.56
N TYR A 155 7.39 -7.96 7.79
CA TYR A 155 6.78 -9.30 7.73
C TYR A 155 6.67 -9.90 6.32
N MET A 156 6.93 -9.10 5.28
CA MET A 156 6.89 -9.53 3.87
C MET A 156 8.14 -9.09 3.11
N LYS A 157 9.28 -8.94 3.81
CA LYS A 157 10.54 -8.43 3.23
C LYS A 157 10.93 -9.09 1.89
N PRO A 158 10.79 -10.42 1.70
CA PRO A 158 11.12 -11.04 0.41
C PRO A 158 10.28 -10.55 -0.78
N ILE A 159 9.04 -10.06 -0.54
CA ILE A 159 8.19 -9.46 -1.60
C ILE A 159 8.75 -8.11 -2.03
N LEU A 160 9.28 -7.35 -1.06
CA LEU A 160 9.94 -6.08 -1.32
C LEU A 160 11.27 -6.29 -2.05
N GLU A 161 12.08 -7.25 -1.60
CA GLU A 161 13.36 -7.60 -2.23
C GLU A 161 13.18 -8.19 -3.63
N ALA A 162 12.09 -8.92 -3.89
CA ALA A 162 11.72 -9.39 -5.23
C ALA A 162 11.25 -8.27 -6.17
N GLY A 163 11.09 -7.04 -5.67
CA GLY A 163 10.65 -5.89 -6.47
C GLY A 163 9.17 -5.92 -6.83
N TYR A 164 8.34 -6.59 -6.02
CA TYR A 164 6.90 -6.73 -6.28
C TYR A 164 6.07 -5.58 -5.70
N VAL A 165 6.67 -4.68 -4.91
CA VAL A 165 5.92 -3.60 -4.23
C VAL A 165 6.01 -2.31 -5.03
N TYR A 166 4.86 -1.73 -5.34
CA TYR A 166 4.71 -0.51 -6.12
C TYR A 166 3.80 0.46 -5.39
N ILE A 167 3.99 1.75 -5.62
CA ILE A 167 3.11 2.82 -5.15
C ILE A 167 2.50 3.46 -6.38
N ALA A 168 1.17 3.50 -6.44
CA ALA A 168 0.45 4.20 -7.51
C ALA A 168 0.73 5.71 -7.43
N GLN A 169 0.78 6.37 -8.57
CA GLN A 169 0.98 7.82 -8.67
C GLN A 169 -0.23 8.45 -9.37
N PRO A 170 -1.32 8.76 -8.64
CA PRO A 170 -2.49 9.41 -9.21
C PRO A 170 -2.18 10.83 -9.69
N PRO A 171 -2.93 11.35 -10.68
CA PRO A 171 -2.73 12.70 -11.18
C PRO A 171 -3.03 13.74 -10.10
N ILE A 172 -2.26 14.83 -10.11
CA ILE A 172 -2.45 15.95 -9.18
C ILE A 172 -3.47 16.94 -9.75
N TYR A 173 -3.45 17.15 -11.07
CA TYR A 173 -4.30 18.12 -11.75
C TYR A 173 -5.06 17.51 -12.93
N GLY A 174 -6.26 18.01 -13.16
CA GLY A 174 -7.01 17.86 -14.41
C GLY A 174 -7.21 19.24 -15.04
N VAL A 175 -6.85 19.39 -16.31
CA VAL A 175 -7.11 20.60 -17.10
C VAL A 175 -8.48 20.47 -17.75
N LYS A 176 -9.43 21.29 -17.30
CA LYS A 176 -10.83 21.23 -17.70
C LYS A 176 -11.17 22.36 -18.66
N VAL A 177 -11.80 22.04 -19.79
CA VAL A 177 -12.32 23.03 -20.75
C VAL A 177 -13.83 22.86 -20.85
N GLY A 178 -14.59 23.84 -20.35
CA GLY A 178 -16.03 23.70 -20.21
C GLY A 178 -16.37 22.63 -19.16
N SER A 179 -17.04 21.55 -19.57
CA SER A 179 -17.39 20.42 -18.69
C SER A 179 -16.42 19.24 -18.78
N GLU A 180 -15.54 19.22 -19.78
CA GLU A 180 -14.70 18.07 -20.13
C GLU A 180 -13.27 18.24 -19.60
N ILE A 181 -12.69 17.18 -19.05
CA ILE A 181 -11.28 17.13 -18.70
C ILE A 181 -10.49 16.74 -19.95
N LYS A 182 -9.57 17.62 -20.37
CA LYS A 182 -8.77 17.46 -21.58
C LYS A 182 -7.45 16.78 -21.33
N GLU A 183 -6.86 16.99 -20.16
CA GLU A 183 -5.53 16.47 -19.84
C GLU A 183 -5.38 16.26 -18.34
N TYR A 184 -4.68 15.19 -17.96
CA TYR A 184 -4.31 14.87 -16.58
C TYR A 184 -2.82 15.10 -16.39
N ILE A 185 -2.46 15.82 -15.33
CA ILE A 185 -1.07 16.11 -14.98
C ILE A 185 -0.66 15.19 -13.84
N GLN A 186 0.25 14.27 -14.17
CA GLN A 186 0.84 13.33 -13.23
C GLN A 186 1.85 14.01 -12.31
N PRO A 187 2.08 13.47 -11.10
CA PRO A 187 3.09 13.98 -10.18
C PRO A 187 4.49 13.88 -10.78
N GLY A 188 5.32 14.89 -10.57
CA GLY A 188 6.69 14.92 -11.08
C GLY A 188 7.38 16.28 -10.92
N ALA A 189 8.70 16.30 -11.09
CA ALA A 189 9.48 17.55 -11.00
C ALA A 189 9.05 18.60 -12.05
N ASP A 190 8.52 18.14 -13.18
CA ASP A 190 8.04 18.97 -14.29
C ASP A 190 6.53 19.21 -14.27
N GLN A 191 5.82 18.81 -13.20
CA GLN A 191 4.35 18.89 -13.13
C GLN A 191 3.81 20.32 -13.33
N GLU A 192 4.49 21.33 -12.78
CA GLU A 192 4.05 22.74 -12.91
C GLU A 192 4.27 23.23 -14.34
N ILE A 193 5.38 22.86 -14.97
CA ILE A 193 5.68 23.21 -16.36
C ILE A 193 4.62 22.56 -17.28
N LYS A 194 4.36 21.26 -17.10
CA LYS A 194 3.33 20.52 -17.85
C LYS A 194 1.95 21.13 -17.66
N LEU A 195 1.61 21.57 -16.45
CA LEU A 195 0.35 22.25 -16.18
C LEU A 195 0.24 23.57 -16.97
N GLN A 196 1.29 24.39 -16.95
CA GLN A 196 1.30 25.65 -17.72
C GLN A 196 1.22 25.42 -19.23
N GLU A 197 1.94 24.42 -19.74
CA GLU A 197 1.89 24.03 -21.15
C GLU A 197 0.49 23.53 -21.56
N ALA A 198 -0.15 22.70 -20.73
CA ALA A 198 -1.50 22.21 -20.95
C ALA A 198 -2.54 23.34 -20.92
N LEU A 199 -2.42 24.28 -19.98
CA LEU A 199 -3.26 25.48 -19.94
C LEU A 199 -3.08 26.33 -21.20
N ALA A 200 -1.85 26.55 -21.68
CA ALA A 200 -1.60 27.29 -22.89
C ALA A 200 -2.19 26.59 -24.13
N ARG A 201 -1.97 25.28 -24.26
CA ARG A 201 -2.47 24.43 -25.36
C ARG A 201 -3.99 24.46 -25.46
N HIS A 202 -4.68 24.49 -24.32
CA HIS A 202 -6.14 24.48 -24.25
C HIS A 202 -6.77 25.87 -24.08
N SER A 203 -5.98 26.94 -24.21
CA SER A 203 -6.48 28.33 -24.16
C SER A 203 -7.06 28.81 -25.49
N GLU A 204 -6.76 28.13 -26.61
CA GLU A 204 -7.28 28.47 -27.94
C GLU A 204 -8.71 27.94 -28.13
N GLY A 205 -9.68 28.59 -27.48
CA GLY A 205 -11.09 28.22 -27.55
C GLY A 205 -12.04 29.25 -26.94
N ARG A 206 -13.35 29.03 -27.10
CA ARG A 206 -14.37 29.93 -26.51
C ARG A 206 -14.41 29.87 -24.98
N SER A 207 -13.98 28.76 -24.40
CA SER A 207 -13.98 28.52 -22.96
C SER A 207 -12.54 28.47 -22.45
N LYS A 208 -12.24 29.25 -21.42
CA LYS A 208 -10.93 29.24 -20.79
C LYS A 208 -10.73 27.92 -20.02
N PRO A 209 -9.53 27.33 -20.03
CA PRO A 209 -9.22 26.16 -19.24
C PRO A 209 -9.23 26.52 -17.74
N THR A 210 -9.71 25.59 -16.92
CA THR A 210 -9.67 25.67 -15.46
C THR A 210 -8.93 24.47 -14.89
N ILE A 211 -8.38 24.63 -13.69
CA ILE A 211 -7.59 23.60 -13.02
C ILE A 211 -8.49 22.92 -12.00
N GLN A 212 -8.62 21.60 -12.10
CA GLN A 212 -9.17 20.75 -11.06
C GLN A 212 -8.02 20.07 -10.33
N ARG A 213 -7.95 20.21 -9.00
CA ARG A 213 -6.94 19.54 -8.18
C ARG A 213 -7.55 18.31 -7.53
N TYR A 214 -6.92 17.16 -7.68
CA TYR A 214 -7.32 15.92 -7.04
C TYR A 214 -6.62 15.77 -5.69
N LYS A 215 -7.36 15.41 -4.64
CA LYS A 215 -6.81 15.14 -3.31
C LYS A 215 -7.03 13.70 -2.86
N GLY A 216 -8.19 13.14 -3.17
CA GLY A 216 -8.51 11.73 -2.92
C GLY A 216 -8.86 10.96 -4.20
N LEU A 217 -8.64 9.66 -4.18
CA LEU A 217 -9.02 8.73 -5.25
C LEU A 217 -10.54 8.66 -5.41
N GLY A 218 -11.30 8.89 -4.33
CA GLY A 218 -12.76 8.93 -4.36
C GLY A 218 -13.37 10.13 -5.10
N GLU A 219 -12.55 11.10 -5.53
CA GLU A 219 -12.99 12.22 -6.37
C GLU A 219 -12.99 11.88 -7.87
N MET A 220 -12.48 10.69 -8.23
CA MET A 220 -12.39 10.21 -9.60
C MET A 220 -13.49 9.21 -9.91
N ASP A 221 -14.11 9.36 -11.08
CA ASP A 221 -15.00 8.33 -11.62
C ASP A 221 -14.19 7.10 -12.08
N ASP A 222 -14.87 5.96 -12.23
CA ASP A 222 -14.26 4.67 -12.58
C ASP A 222 -13.36 4.74 -13.84
N HIS A 223 -13.79 5.47 -14.87
CA HIS A 223 -13.03 5.66 -16.11
C HIS A 223 -11.77 6.52 -15.88
N GLN A 224 -11.88 7.57 -15.07
CA GLN A 224 -10.76 8.46 -14.77
C GLN A 224 -9.70 7.71 -13.97
N LEU A 225 -10.13 6.92 -12.99
CA LEU A 225 -9.22 6.11 -12.18
C LEU A 225 -8.48 5.09 -13.06
N TRP A 226 -9.19 4.44 -13.99
CA TRP A 226 -8.58 3.54 -14.97
C TRP A 226 -7.53 4.25 -15.82
N GLU A 227 -7.95 5.24 -16.61
CA GLU A 227 -7.12 5.93 -17.61
C GLU A 227 -5.87 6.57 -17.00
N THR A 228 -5.96 7.02 -15.76
CA THR A 228 -4.87 7.80 -15.14
C THR A 228 -3.98 6.99 -14.21
N THR A 229 -4.49 5.94 -13.56
CA THR A 229 -3.75 5.24 -12.48
C THR A 229 -3.66 3.74 -12.60
N MET A 230 -4.62 3.09 -13.27
CA MET A 230 -4.69 1.62 -13.31
C MET A 230 -4.28 1.04 -14.66
N ASP A 231 -4.46 1.80 -15.75
CA ASP A 231 -4.10 1.40 -17.11
C ASP A 231 -2.57 1.26 -17.27
N PRO A 232 -2.05 0.06 -17.56
CA PRO A 232 -0.62 -0.15 -17.78
C PRO A 232 0.02 0.71 -18.87
N GLU A 233 -0.74 1.18 -19.86
CA GLU A 233 -0.22 2.00 -20.96
C GLU A 233 0.06 3.46 -20.57
N HIS A 234 -0.70 3.98 -19.59
CA HIS A 234 -0.71 5.41 -19.26
C HIS A 234 -0.32 5.73 -17.81
N ARG A 235 -0.40 4.75 -16.90
CA ARG A 235 -0.15 4.98 -15.47
C ARG A 235 1.32 5.22 -15.16
N LEU A 236 1.55 5.97 -14.09
CA LEU A 236 2.85 6.09 -13.45
C LEU A 236 2.87 5.27 -12.14
N MET A 237 3.96 4.53 -11.91
CA MET A 237 4.17 3.78 -10.67
C MET A 237 5.59 3.97 -10.17
N ALA A 238 5.73 4.06 -8.84
CA ALA A 238 7.03 4.03 -8.18
C ALA A 238 7.28 2.62 -7.63
N ARG A 239 8.31 1.93 -8.11
CA ARG A 239 8.74 0.64 -7.54
C ARG A 239 9.50 0.91 -6.26
N VAL A 240 9.14 0.24 -5.17
CA VAL A 240 9.82 0.37 -3.87
C VAL A 240 11.03 -0.55 -3.85
N SER A 241 12.21 0.00 -3.55
CA SER A 241 13.45 -0.75 -3.32
C SER A 241 14.00 -0.44 -1.92
N VAL A 242 14.85 -1.34 -1.42
CA VAL A 242 15.62 -1.12 -0.19
C VAL A 242 17.08 -1.10 -0.58
N ASP A 243 17.71 0.07 -0.47
CA ASP A 243 19.12 0.23 -0.80
C ASP A 243 20.01 -0.19 0.38
N ASP A 244 19.75 0.36 1.57
CA ASP A 244 20.41 -0.02 2.83
C ASP A 244 19.37 -0.51 3.85
N ALA A 245 19.42 -1.81 4.16
CA ALA A 245 18.53 -2.42 5.14
C ALA A 245 18.80 -1.95 6.58
N ALA A 246 20.05 -1.62 6.93
CA ALA A 246 20.39 -1.13 8.26
C ALA A 246 19.90 0.31 8.46
N GLU A 247 19.95 1.14 7.42
CA GLU A 247 19.37 2.48 7.45
C GLU A 247 17.84 2.42 7.50
N ALA A 248 17.22 1.61 6.64
CA ALA A 248 15.77 1.40 6.66
C ALA A 248 15.27 0.91 8.04
N ASP A 249 15.99 -0.03 8.67
CA ASP A 249 15.68 -0.49 10.03
C ASP A 249 15.65 0.64 11.06
N LYS A 250 16.64 1.55 11.00
CA LYS A 250 16.71 2.72 11.90
C LYS A 250 15.57 3.69 11.65
N ILE A 251 15.25 3.95 10.38
CA ILE A 251 14.15 4.84 10.00
C ILE A 251 12.82 4.31 10.52
N PHE A 252 12.53 3.02 10.30
CA PHE A 252 11.30 2.42 10.82
C PHE A 252 11.25 2.41 12.35
N ASP A 253 12.35 2.08 13.04
CA ASP A 253 12.39 2.11 14.51
C ASP A 253 12.16 3.53 15.07
N MET A 254 12.77 4.55 14.46
CA MET A 254 12.59 5.95 14.85
C MET A 254 11.16 6.45 14.58
N LEU A 255 10.65 6.24 13.36
CA LEU A 255 9.35 6.80 12.96
C LEU A 255 8.18 6.00 13.51
N MET A 256 8.29 4.68 13.64
CA MET A 256 7.16 3.79 13.94
C MET A 256 7.26 3.12 15.31
N GLY A 257 8.41 3.19 15.99
CA GLY A 257 8.63 2.59 17.30
C GLY A 257 7.98 3.31 18.49
N ASP A 258 8.36 2.89 19.69
CA ASP A 258 7.79 3.40 20.95
C ASP A 258 8.38 4.74 21.41
N ARG A 259 9.60 5.06 20.96
CA ARG A 259 10.33 6.26 21.39
C ARG A 259 9.69 7.52 20.78
N VAL A 260 9.38 8.50 21.63
CA VAL A 260 8.70 9.73 21.22
C VAL A 260 9.72 10.82 20.86
N GLU A 261 10.76 10.96 21.67
CA GLU A 261 11.78 12.01 21.56
C GLU A 261 12.50 11.97 20.20
N PRO A 262 13.06 10.84 19.73
CA PRO A 262 13.75 10.81 18.44
C PRO A 262 12.82 11.11 17.26
N ARG A 263 11.54 10.69 17.35
CA ARG A 263 10.54 11.01 16.34
C ARG A 263 10.26 12.51 16.31
N ARG A 264 10.14 13.14 17.48
CA ARG A 264 9.89 14.58 17.59
C ARG A 264 11.04 15.38 17.00
N GLU A 265 12.28 15.06 17.39
CA GLU A 265 13.49 15.69 16.86
C GLU A 265 13.56 15.56 15.33
N PHE A 266 13.33 14.36 14.80
CA PHE A 266 13.29 14.14 13.36
C PHE A 266 12.25 15.02 12.65
N ILE A 267 11.04 15.16 13.21
CA ILE A 267 10.00 16.02 12.64
C ILE A 267 10.43 17.49 12.71
N GLU A 268 10.96 17.96 13.84
CA GLU A 268 11.39 19.35 14.02
C GLU A 268 12.54 19.73 13.08
N GLU A 269 13.51 18.84 12.86
CA GLU A 269 14.65 19.07 11.97
C GLU A 269 14.28 19.04 10.48
N ASN A 270 13.22 18.31 10.10
CA ASN A 270 12.84 18.08 8.70
C ASN A 270 11.53 18.78 8.29
N ALA A 271 10.86 19.48 9.22
CA ALA A 271 9.66 20.25 8.92
C ALA A 271 10.02 21.66 8.45
N VAL A 272 9.77 21.95 7.18
CA VAL A 272 9.70 23.33 6.71
C VAL A 272 8.32 23.86 7.03
N TYR A 273 8.21 24.64 8.11
CA TYR A 273 6.97 25.29 8.47
C TYR A 273 6.58 26.27 7.37
N SER A 274 5.41 26.06 6.77
CA SER A 274 4.82 27.06 5.89
C SER A 274 4.46 28.28 6.74
N THR A 275 5.07 29.43 6.46
CA THR A 275 4.57 30.73 6.91
C THR A 275 3.28 31.03 6.14
N LEU A 276 2.19 30.39 6.57
CA LEU A 276 0.85 30.85 6.24
C LEU A 276 0.57 32.04 7.16
N ASP A 277 1.07 33.21 6.78
CA ASP A 277 0.47 34.46 7.26
C ASP A 277 -0.95 34.52 6.68
N VAL A 278 -1.92 34.12 7.50
CA VAL A 278 -3.33 34.51 7.38
C VAL A 278 -3.73 35.17 8.68
#